data_AF-A0A2U9IW78-F1
#
_entry.id   AF-A0A2U9IW78-F1
#
_cell.length_a   1.000
_cell.length_b   1.000
_cell.length_c   1.000
_cell.angle_alpha   90.00
_cell.angle_beta   90.00
_cell.angle_gamma   90.00
#
_symmetry.space_group_name_H-M   'P 1'
#
loop_
_entity.id
_entity.type
_entity.pdbx_description
1 polymer ?
#
loop_
_entity_poly.entity_id
_entity_poly.type
_entity_poly.pdbx_seq_one_letter_code
_entity_poly.pdbx_strand_id
1 'polypeptide(L)'
;MLRYFDTSVILLSILNDPRRDEGLKYLKQGGLTSELGLVELVSYLSRNLNEDPLPYAIKIINTFNIKIMNINGLRLSPFGDLTEVAHLAINVSRQVKLRTLDLLHLTYALLLNVDEIITADKEFIKAEKFLKERNITLNIVK
;
A
#
# COMPACT_ATOMS: atom_id res chain seq x y z
N MET A 1 1.10 15.40 -7.42
CA MET A 1 0.70 14.00 -7.62
C MET A 1 0.94 13.23 -6.33
N LEU A 2 -0.12 12.77 -5.69
CA LEU A 2 -0.11 12.02 -4.44
C LEU A 2 0.01 10.52 -4.76
N ARG A 3 1.07 9.88 -4.29
CA ARG A 3 1.40 8.48 -4.60
C ARG A 3 1.21 7.58 -3.40
N TYR A 4 0.50 6.48 -3.59
CA TYR A 4 0.40 5.39 -2.62
C TYR A 4 1.42 4.30 -2.94
N PHE A 5 2.30 3.99 -1.99
CA PHE A 5 3.20 2.85 -2.05
C PHE A 5 2.58 1.65 -1.35
N ASP A 6 2.39 0.58 -2.11
CA ASP A 6 2.27 -0.75 -1.56
C ASP A 6 3.59 -1.17 -0.87
N THR A 7 3.49 -1.98 0.18
CA THR A 7 4.65 -2.48 0.95
C THR A 7 5.62 -3.23 0.05
N SER A 8 5.12 -3.93 -0.96
CA SER A 8 5.95 -4.64 -1.95
C SER A 8 7.01 -3.73 -2.59
N VAL A 9 6.70 -2.44 -2.81
CA VAL A 9 7.64 -1.45 -3.36
C VAL A 9 8.60 -0.95 -2.29
N ILE A 10 8.12 -0.70 -1.08
CA ILE A 10 8.96 -0.28 0.04
C ILE A 10 10.02 -1.33 0.33
N LEU A 11 9.66 -2.63 0.27
CA LEU A 11 10.58 -3.74 0.45
C LEU A 11 11.66 -3.83 -0.62
N LEU A 12 11.41 -3.36 -1.85
CA LEU A 12 12.47 -3.29 -2.88
C LEU A 12 13.67 -2.45 -2.43
N SER A 13 13.50 -1.52 -1.48
CA SER A 13 14.61 -0.74 -0.91
C SER A 13 15.60 -1.56 -0.07
N ILE A 14 15.22 -2.78 0.36
CA ILE A 14 16.06 -3.66 1.18
C ILE A 14 16.29 -5.03 0.54
N LEU A 15 15.43 -5.46 -0.38
CA LEU A 15 15.58 -6.73 -1.10
C LEU A 15 16.63 -6.66 -2.20
N ASN A 16 17.34 -7.78 -2.40
CA ASN A 16 18.15 -8.01 -3.60
C ASN A 16 17.25 -8.53 -4.74
N ASP A 17 16.40 -7.66 -5.27
CA ASP A 17 15.41 -7.97 -6.31
C ASP A 17 15.79 -7.22 -7.62
N PRO A 18 15.68 -7.83 -8.82
CA PRO A 18 15.96 -7.15 -10.09
C PRO A 18 15.20 -5.83 -10.28
N ARG A 19 14.03 -5.69 -9.66
CA ARG A 19 13.14 -4.52 -9.72
C ARG A 19 13.60 -3.38 -8.81
N ARG A 20 14.63 -3.62 -7.98
CA ARG A 20 15.13 -2.68 -6.97
C ARG A 20 15.39 -1.30 -7.54
N ASP A 21 16.12 -1.22 -8.64
CA ASP A 21 16.52 0.07 -9.21
C ASP A 21 15.33 0.88 -9.70
N GLU A 22 14.32 0.23 -10.28
CA GLU A 22 13.08 0.90 -10.68
C GLU A 22 12.26 1.31 -9.45
N GLY A 23 12.09 0.42 -8.47
CA GLY A 23 11.40 0.72 -7.22
C GLY A 23 12.01 1.92 -6.49
N LEU A 24 13.34 2.00 -6.42
CA LEU A 24 14.05 3.12 -5.81
C LEU A 24 13.82 4.45 -6.54
N LYS A 25 13.60 4.44 -7.86
CA LYS A 25 13.25 5.67 -8.61
C LYS A 25 11.89 6.21 -8.19
N TYR A 26 10.91 5.33 -7.95
CA TYR A 26 9.61 5.75 -7.43
C TYR A 26 9.72 6.24 -5.98
N LEU A 27 10.38 5.47 -5.11
CA LEU A 27 10.51 5.81 -3.69
C LEU A 27 11.23 7.16 -3.47
N LYS A 28 12.26 7.47 -4.26
CA LYS A 28 12.99 8.75 -4.19
C LYS A 28 12.11 9.98 -4.51
N GLN A 29 10.97 9.80 -5.15
CA GLN A 29 10.03 10.90 -5.44
C GLN A 29 9.11 11.21 -4.25
N GLY A 30 9.17 10.42 -3.18
CA GLY A 30 8.30 10.55 -2.02
C GLY A 30 6.85 10.14 -2.31
N GLY A 31 6.08 9.99 -1.23
CA GLY A 31 4.70 9.54 -1.30
C GLY A 31 4.16 9.19 0.08
N LEU A 32 3.17 8.32 0.10
CA LEU A 32 2.56 7.84 1.35
C LEU A 32 2.32 6.34 1.29
N THR A 33 2.14 5.74 2.45
CA THR A 33 1.56 4.42 2.62
C THR A 33 0.59 4.45 3.80
N SER A 34 -0.15 3.37 4.01
CA SER A 34 -1.07 3.28 5.15
C SER A 34 -0.40 2.69 6.39
N GLU A 35 -1.10 2.72 7.52
CA GLU A 35 -0.73 1.92 8.68
C GLU A 35 -0.63 0.41 8.37
N LEU A 36 -1.43 -0.09 7.41
CA LEU A 36 -1.30 -1.48 6.95
C LEU A 36 0.08 -1.69 6.31
N GLY A 37 0.54 -0.75 5.49
CA GLY A 37 1.86 -0.84 4.89
C GLY A 37 2.99 -0.79 5.92
N LEU A 38 2.82 -0.01 7.00
CA LEU A 38 3.75 -0.02 8.14
C LEU A 38 3.73 -1.37 8.87
N VAL A 39 2.55 -1.94 9.13
CA VAL A 39 2.40 -3.26 9.78
C VAL A 39 3.07 -4.35 8.95
N GLU A 40 2.85 -4.37 7.63
CA GLU A 40 3.48 -5.35 6.75
C GLU A 40 4.99 -5.20 6.68
N LEU A 41 5.51 -3.97 6.61
CA LEU A 41 6.96 -3.69 6.65
C LEU A 41 7.58 -4.20 7.95
N VAL A 42 7.02 -3.83 9.10
CA VAL A 42 7.52 -4.26 10.42
C VAL A 42 7.42 -5.78 10.57
N SER A 43 6.32 -6.37 10.12
CA SER A 43 6.10 -7.83 10.12
C SER A 43 7.11 -8.56 9.23
N TYR A 44 7.46 -8.00 8.07
CA TYR A 44 8.53 -8.53 7.23
C TYR A 44 9.88 -8.45 7.95
N LEU A 45 10.24 -7.28 8.47
CA LEU A 45 11.52 -7.07 9.15
C LEU A 45 11.67 -7.97 10.39
N SER A 46 10.62 -8.16 11.18
CA SER A 46 10.65 -8.98 12.38
C SER A 46 10.95 -10.47 12.10
N ARG A 47 10.69 -10.94 10.88
CA ARG A 47 11.01 -12.32 10.45
C ARG A 47 12.41 -12.46 9.86
N ASN A 48 13.03 -11.35 9.44
CA ASN A 48 14.26 -11.36 8.67
C ASN A 48 15.43 -10.68 9.40
N LEU A 49 15.18 -9.99 10.51
CA LEU A 49 16.18 -9.40 11.39
C LEU A 49 16.22 -10.15 12.72
N ASN A 50 17.42 -10.25 13.30
CA ASN A 50 17.62 -10.76 14.66
C ASN A 50 17.51 -9.64 15.72
N GLU A 51 17.23 -8.41 15.29
CA GLU A 51 17.18 -7.19 16.10
C GLU A 51 15.77 -6.58 16.07
N ASP A 52 15.55 -5.51 16.84
CA ASP A 52 14.28 -4.78 16.83
C ASP A 52 13.98 -4.23 15.40
N PRO A 53 12.85 -4.60 14.78
CA PRO A 53 12.49 -4.14 13.45
C PRO A 53 12.08 -2.67 13.39
N LEU A 54 11.68 -2.04 14.49
CA LEU A 54 11.10 -0.69 14.48
C LEU A 54 12.10 0.40 14.05
N PRO A 55 13.34 0.48 14.58
CA PRO A 55 14.32 1.46 14.13
C PRO A 55 14.63 1.34 12.63
N TYR A 56 14.67 0.11 12.10
CA TYR A 56 14.88 -0.15 10.67
C TYR A 56 13.72 0.34 9.82
N ALA A 57 12.47 0.04 10.23
CA ALA A 57 11.28 0.53 9.55
C ALA A 57 11.26 2.06 9.51
N ILE A 58 11.48 2.72 10.66
CA ILE A 58 11.53 4.18 10.77
C ILE A 58 12.61 4.76 9.84
N LYS A 59 13.80 4.16 9.80
CA LYS A 59 14.89 4.59 8.92
C LYS A 59 14.47 4.53 7.45
N ILE A 60 13.84 3.46 7.00
CA ILE A 60 13.37 3.30 5.60
C ILE A 60 12.34 4.39 5.27
N ILE A 61 11.31 4.53 6.10
CA ILE A 61 10.24 5.52 5.91
C ILE A 61 10.81 6.93 5.82
N ASN A 62 11.72 7.31 6.73
CA ASN A 62 12.35 8.63 6.73
C ASN A 62 13.28 8.84 5.53
N THR A 63 14.05 7.82 5.14
CA THR A 63 15.00 7.90 4.00
C THR A 63 14.28 8.27 2.69
N PHE A 64 13.06 7.77 2.49
CA PHE A 64 12.28 8.01 1.28
C PHE A 64 11.16 9.04 1.45
N ASN A 65 11.12 9.76 2.59
CA ASN A 65 10.08 10.74 2.90
C ASN A 65 8.65 10.17 2.69
N ILE A 66 8.43 8.94 3.15
CA ILE A 66 7.12 8.28 3.06
C ILE A 66 6.27 8.73 4.24
N LYS A 67 5.09 9.27 3.98
CA LYS A 67 4.13 9.59 5.05
C LYS A 67 3.29 8.35 5.39
N ILE A 68 3.18 8.01 6.66
CA ILE A 68 2.25 6.97 7.12
C ILE A 68 0.90 7.61 7.39
N MET A 69 -0.15 7.08 6.76
CA MET A 69 -1.51 7.58 6.88
C MET A 69 -2.43 6.53 7.52
N ASN A 70 -3.38 7.00 8.32
CA ASN A 70 -4.47 6.19 8.86
C ASN A 70 -5.79 6.78 8.37
N ILE A 71 -6.81 5.93 8.20
CA ILE A 71 -8.20 6.36 8.00
C ILE A 71 -8.99 6.10 9.29
N ASN A 72 -9.36 7.19 9.97
CA ASN A 72 -10.22 7.14 11.13
C ASN A 72 -11.70 7.11 10.70
N GLY A 73 -12.51 6.37 11.45
CA GLY A 73 -13.97 6.38 11.28
C GLY A 73 -14.58 4.99 11.30
N LEU A 74 -15.84 4.96 11.71
CA LEU A 74 -16.68 3.77 11.70
C LEU A 74 -17.90 4.01 10.81
N ARG A 75 -18.30 2.98 10.06
CA ARG A 75 -19.52 2.91 9.28
C ARG A 75 -20.42 1.83 9.85
N LEU A 76 -21.66 2.22 10.12
CA LEU A 76 -22.71 1.27 10.46
C LEU A 76 -22.97 0.35 9.25
N SER A 77 -23.04 -0.95 9.50
CA SER A 77 -23.35 -1.95 8.49
C SER A 77 -24.30 -3.01 9.06
N PRO A 78 -24.90 -3.88 8.21
CA PRO A 78 -25.68 -5.03 8.68
C PRO A 78 -24.89 -6.02 9.56
N PHE A 79 -23.57 -5.92 9.59
CA PHE A 79 -22.67 -6.77 10.39
C PHE A 79 -22.18 -6.08 11.68
N GLY A 80 -22.71 -4.90 11.99
CA GLY A 80 -22.22 -4.03 13.07
C GLY A 80 -21.33 -2.90 12.56
N ASP A 81 -20.65 -2.22 13.48
CA ASP A 81 -19.74 -1.12 13.16
C ASP A 81 -18.45 -1.65 12.52
N LEU A 82 -18.16 -1.18 11.32
CA LEU A 82 -16.95 -1.50 10.57
C LEU A 82 -16.07 -0.27 10.42
N THR A 83 -14.76 -0.45 10.30
CA THR A 83 -13.89 0.66 9.88
C THR A 83 -14.24 1.12 8.47
N GLU A 84 -14.00 2.38 8.14
CA GLU A 84 -14.20 2.91 6.78
C GLU A 84 -13.51 2.04 5.72
N VAL A 85 -12.29 1.60 6.03
CA VAL A 85 -11.46 0.75 5.16
C VAL A 85 -12.13 -0.61 4.93
N ALA A 86 -12.56 -1.29 6.00
CA ALA A 86 -13.23 -2.59 5.89
C ALA A 86 -14.57 -2.48 5.16
N HIS A 87 -15.35 -1.45 5.48
CA HIS A 87 -16.62 -1.19 4.81
C HIS A 87 -16.42 -0.96 3.29
N LEU A 88 -15.43 -0.16 2.89
CA LEU A 88 -15.12 0.04 1.48
C LEU A 88 -14.58 -1.24 0.83
N ALA A 89 -13.72 -1.99 1.52
CA ALA A 89 -13.15 -3.24 1.01
C ALA A 89 -14.22 -4.26 0.64
N ILE A 90 -15.23 -4.45 1.48
CA ILE A 90 -16.38 -5.33 1.20
C ILE A 90 -17.07 -4.91 -0.10
N ASN A 91 -17.31 -3.62 -0.30
CA ASN A 91 -17.96 -3.09 -1.50
C ASN A 91 -17.08 -3.24 -2.76
N VAL A 92 -15.77 -2.96 -2.65
CA VAL A 92 -14.81 -3.04 -3.76
C VAL A 92 -14.55 -4.50 -4.16
N SER A 93 -14.56 -5.45 -3.21
CA SER A 93 -14.31 -6.88 -3.46
C SER A 93 -15.25 -7.49 -4.52
N ARG A 94 -16.45 -6.93 -4.67
CA ARG A 94 -17.45 -7.37 -5.66
C ARG A 94 -17.06 -7.01 -7.09
N GLN A 95 -16.24 -5.97 -7.25
CA GLN A 95 -15.79 -5.43 -8.54
C GLN A 95 -14.37 -5.86 -8.87
N VAL A 96 -13.51 -5.98 -7.85
CA VAL A 96 -12.09 -6.30 -8.00
C VAL A 96 -11.73 -7.49 -7.13
N LYS A 97 -11.27 -8.58 -7.78
CA LYS A 97 -10.94 -9.86 -7.12
C LYS A 97 -9.46 -9.92 -6.70
N LEU A 98 -9.07 -9.01 -5.81
CA LEU A 98 -7.75 -9.00 -5.17
C LEU A 98 -7.72 -9.89 -3.91
N ARG A 99 -6.52 -10.24 -3.44
CA ARG A 99 -6.35 -10.86 -2.12
C ARG A 99 -6.65 -9.82 -1.04
N THR A 100 -6.93 -10.28 0.17
CA THR A 100 -7.40 -9.40 1.26
C THR A 100 -6.48 -8.22 1.53
N LEU A 101 -5.16 -8.44 1.64
CA LEU A 101 -4.22 -7.35 1.94
C LEU A 101 -4.11 -6.37 0.76
N ASP A 102 -3.96 -6.87 -0.46
CA ASP A 102 -3.97 -6.05 -1.68
C ASP A 102 -5.25 -5.21 -1.81
N LEU A 103 -6.41 -5.81 -1.50
CA LEU A 103 -7.70 -5.13 -1.48
C LEU A 103 -7.72 -4.02 -0.43
N LEU A 104 -7.15 -4.25 0.75
CA LEU A 104 -7.04 -3.22 1.78
C LEU A 104 -6.10 -2.07 1.33
N HIS A 105 -4.95 -2.37 0.71
CA HIS A 105 -4.08 -1.36 0.10
C HIS A 105 -4.82 -0.53 -0.94
N LEU A 106 -5.57 -1.17 -1.85
CA LEU A 106 -6.43 -0.49 -2.81
C LEU A 106 -7.44 0.43 -2.10
N THR A 107 -8.10 -0.05 -1.05
CA THR A 107 -9.11 0.75 -0.34
C THR A 107 -8.53 1.93 0.41
N TYR A 108 -7.33 1.79 0.98
CA TYR A 108 -6.58 2.91 1.56
C TYR A 108 -6.27 3.96 0.50
N ALA A 109 -5.75 3.55 -0.66
CA ALA A 109 -5.45 4.46 -1.76
C ALA A 109 -6.70 5.24 -2.21
N LEU A 110 -7.85 4.58 -2.32
CA LEU A 110 -9.13 5.22 -2.64
C LEU A 110 -9.56 6.24 -1.60
N LEU A 111 -9.54 5.88 -0.30
CA LEU A 111 -9.96 6.76 0.79
C LEU A 111 -9.03 7.96 0.98
N LEU A 112 -7.75 7.79 0.65
CA LEU A 112 -6.74 8.85 0.69
C LEU A 112 -6.74 9.73 -0.57
N ASN A 113 -7.62 9.45 -1.55
CA ASN A 113 -7.75 10.19 -2.81
C ASN A 113 -6.40 10.37 -3.53
N VAL A 114 -5.64 9.28 -3.66
CA VAL A 114 -4.34 9.33 -4.34
C VAL A 114 -4.50 9.40 -5.85
N ASP A 115 -3.52 10.00 -6.52
CA ASP A 115 -3.47 10.09 -7.98
C ASP A 115 -2.88 8.82 -8.61
N GLU A 116 -2.07 8.09 -7.84
CA GLU A 116 -1.27 6.99 -8.35
C GLU A 116 -1.00 5.92 -7.28
N ILE A 117 -1.09 4.64 -7.68
CA ILE A 117 -0.70 3.49 -6.87
C ILE A 117 0.54 2.87 -7.50
N ILE A 118 1.59 2.67 -6.70
CA ILE A 118 2.81 1.97 -7.10
C ILE A 118 2.86 0.65 -6.33
N THR A 119 3.02 -0.45 -7.06
CA THR A 119 3.14 -1.81 -6.50
C THR A 119 4.18 -2.61 -7.27
N ALA A 120 4.80 -3.59 -6.62
CA ALA A 120 5.60 -4.61 -7.27
C ALA A 120 4.81 -5.92 -7.49
N ASP A 121 3.56 -6.00 -7.03
CA ASP A 121 2.71 -7.17 -7.24
C ASP A 121 1.96 -7.07 -8.58
N LYS A 122 2.16 -8.06 -9.45
CA LYS A 122 1.50 -8.14 -10.75
C LYS A 122 0.00 -8.42 -10.62
N GLU A 123 -0.46 -8.99 -9.50
CA GLU A 123 -1.87 -9.29 -9.26
C GLU A 123 -2.74 -8.03 -9.23
N PHE A 124 -2.16 -6.86 -8.92
CA PHE A 124 -2.84 -5.56 -8.96
C PHE A 124 -3.35 -5.19 -10.36
N ILE A 125 -2.86 -5.83 -11.43
CA ILE A 125 -3.40 -5.61 -12.79
C ILE A 125 -4.91 -5.85 -12.86
N LYS A 126 -5.45 -6.72 -11.99
CA LYS A 126 -6.89 -6.98 -11.86
C LYS A 126 -7.70 -5.74 -11.50
N ALA A 127 -7.08 -4.71 -10.90
CA ALA A 127 -7.70 -3.46 -10.50
C ALA A 127 -7.56 -2.33 -11.55
N GLU A 128 -6.78 -2.51 -12.61
CA GLU A 128 -6.40 -1.43 -13.54
C GLU A 128 -7.62 -0.72 -14.14
N LYS A 129 -8.60 -1.48 -14.66
CA LYS A 129 -9.83 -0.90 -15.22
C LYS A 129 -10.61 -0.10 -14.18
N PHE A 130 -10.77 -0.66 -12.98
CA PHE A 130 -11.50 -0.04 -11.88
C PHE A 130 -10.85 1.27 -11.41
N LEU A 131 -9.51 1.31 -11.40
CA LEU A 131 -8.72 2.50 -11.05
C LEU A 131 -8.78 3.57 -12.15
N LYS A 132 -8.69 3.16 -13.42
CA LYS A 132 -8.77 4.07 -14.57
C LYS A 132 -10.11 4.82 -14.62
N GLU A 133 -11.22 4.14 -14.33
CA GLU A 133 -12.56 4.75 -14.23
C GLU A 133 -12.66 5.80 -13.11
N ARG A 134 -11.69 5.82 -12.18
CA ARG A 134 -11.59 6.76 -11.06
C ARG A 134 -10.44 7.76 -11.21
N ASN A 135 -9.80 7.80 -12.38
CA ASN A 135 -8.64 8.65 -12.67
C ASN A 135 -7.44 8.40 -11.75
N ILE A 136 -7.25 7.15 -11.29
CA ILE A 136 -6.08 6.73 -10.52
C ILE A 136 -5.16 5.92 -11.43
N THR A 137 -3.89 6.32 -11.50
CA THR A 137 -2.88 5.60 -12.30
C THR A 137 -2.36 4.39 -11.52
N LEU A 138 -2.27 3.22 -12.15
CA LEU A 138 -1.60 2.05 -11.60
C LEU A 138 -0.24 1.88 -12.26
N ASN A 139 0.83 1.85 -11.46
CA ASN A 139 2.16 1.46 -11.93
C ASN A 139 2.63 0.20 -11.23
N ILE A 140 2.93 -0.82 -12.03
CA ILE A 140 3.52 -2.06 -11.57
C ILE A 140 5.01 -2.01 -11.92
N VAL A 141 5.87 -2.01 -10.91
CA VAL A 141 7.34 -2.00 -11.06
C VAL A 141 7.80 -3.32 -11.72
N LYS A 142 8.65 -3.25 -12.73
CA LYS A 142 9.00 -4.38 -13.62
C LYS A 142 10.43 -4.88 -13.50
#